data_AF-A0A936B5M8-F1
#
_entry.id   AF-A0A936B5M8-F1
#
_cell.length_a   1.000
_cell.length_b   1.000
_cell.length_c   1.000
_cell.angle_alpha   90.00
_cell.angle_beta   90.00
_cell.angle_gamma   90.00
#
_symmetry.space_group_name_H-M   'P 1'
#
loop_
_entity.id
_entity.type
_entity.pdbx_description
1 polymer ?
#
loop_
_entity_poly.entity_id
_entity_poly.type
_entity_poly.pdbx_seq_one_letter_code
_entity_poly.pdbx_strand_id
1 'polypeptide(L)'
;MLCRSIELRWANNSRNISCVPEGVYPVDIIQHSKLGECLKVDNVQGRAGILVHAANDAQKELRGCIAPVFSFNGDGKGQYSRLALNYVIENLRRSEEVCYLKICSNHAHPGKV
;
A
#
# COMPACT_ATOMS: atom_id res chain seq x y z
N MET A 1 -11.98 -0.95 -8.70
CA MET A 1 -10.80 -1.56 -8.04
C MET A 1 -9.72 -1.73 -9.10
N LEU A 2 -8.54 -1.10 -8.96
CA LEU A 2 -7.48 -1.12 -9.98
C LEU A 2 -6.54 -2.34 -9.87
N CYS A 3 -6.23 -2.77 -8.65
CA CYS A 3 -5.40 -3.94 -8.37
C CYS A 3 -5.71 -4.51 -6.98
N ARG A 4 -5.10 -5.64 -6.64
CA ARG A 4 -5.07 -6.19 -5.27
C ARG A 4 -3.80 -5.69 -4.59
N SER A 5 -3.72 -5.84 -3.26
CA SER A 5 -2.52 -5.49 -2.51
C SER A 5 -2.20 -6.51 -1.43
N ILE A 6 -0.94 -6.53 -1.02
CA ILE A 6 -0.45 -7.21 0.18
C ILE A 6 0.04 -6.17 1.20
N GLU A 7 -0.13 -6.49 2.48
CA GLU A 7 0.29 -5.68 3.62
C GLU A 7 0.71 -6.60 4.78
N LEU A 8 1.29 -6.03 5.84
CA LEU A 8 1.53 -6.76 7.09
C LEU A 8 0.21 -7.10 7.80
N ARG A 9 0.26 -7.95 8.82
CA ARG A 9 -0.88 -8.13 9.72
C ARG A 9 -1.07 -6.87 10.58
N TRP A 10 -2.28 -6.68 11.11
CA TRP A 10 -2.54 -5.60 12.06
C TRP A 10 -1.76 -5.84 13.36
N ALA A 11 -1.08 -4.80 13.83
CA ALA A 11 -0.34 -4.80 15.08
C ALA A 11 -0.48 -3.43 15.78
N ASN A 12 -1.74 -3.02 16.03
CA ASN A 12 -2.08 -1.79 16.75
C ASN A 12 -1.45 -0.53 16.15
N ASN A 13 -1.47 -0.40 14.83
CA ASN A 13 -0.84 0.70 14.08
C ASN A 13 0.66 0.90 14.42
N SER A 14 1.36 -0.13 14.91
CA SER A 14 2.77 -0.02 15.30
C SER A 14 3.66 0.21 14.07
N ARG A 15 4.64 1.10 14.22
CA ARG A 15 5.60 1.43 13.15
C ARG A 15 6.38 0.19 12.73
N ASN A 16 6.60 0.05 11.43
CA ASN A 16 7.37 -1.03 10.79
C ASN A 16 6.81 -2.46 10.89
N ILE A 17 5.80 -2.72 11.72
CA ILE A 17 5.29 -4.07 11.98
C ILE A 17 3.77 -4.22 11.78
N SER A 18 3.04 -3.13 11.58
CA SER A 18 1.58 -3.14 11.35
C SER A 18 1.23 -2.73 9.92
N CYS A 19 0.14 -3.27 9.38
CA CYS A 19 -0.57 -2.63 8.27
C CYS A 19 -1.16 -1.27 8.67
N VAL A 20 -1.58 -0.52 7.64
CA VAL A 20 -2.20 0.80 7.75
C VAL A 20 -3.66 0.63 8.21
N PRO A 21 -4.19 1.52 9.08
CA PRO A 21 -5.60 1.50 9.45
C PRO A 21 -6.51 1.60 8.22
N GLU A 22 -7.71 1.03 8.30
CA GLU A 22 -8.70 1.21 7.25
C GLU A 22 -9.07 2.68 7.11
N GLY A 23 -9.43 3.11 5.89
CA GLY A 23 -9.72 4.51 5.64
C GLY A 23 -9.51 4.91 4.19
N VAL A 24 -9.60 6.22 3.96
CA VAL A 24 -9.36 6.85 2.66
C VAL A 24 -8.27 7.89 2.85
N TYR A 25 -7.16 7.70 2.15
CA TYR A 25 -5.96 8.50 2.32
C TYR A 25 -5.60 9.19 1.00
N PRO A 26 -5.26 10.49 1.01
CA PRO A 26 -4.69 11.13 -0.16
C PRO A 26 -3.36 10.47 -0.53
N VAL A 27 -3.08 10.40 -1.82
CA VAL A 27 -1.82 9.85 -2.34
C VAL A 27 -1.17 10.75 -3.37
N ASP A 28 0.16 10.84 -3.29
CA ASP A 28 1.00 11.55 -4.25
C ASP A 28 1.95 10.58 -4.96
N ILE A 29 2.16 10.76 -6.25
CA ILE A 29 3.24 10.08 -6.99
C ILE A 29 4.56 10.77 -6.63
N ILE A 30 5.54 10.00 -6.16
CA ILE A 30 6.85 10.53 -5.77
C ILE A 30 7.99 9.68 -6.36
N GLN A 31 9.18 10.29 -6.47
CA GLN A 31 10.43 9.59 -6.76
C GLN A 31 11.21 9.35 -5.47
N HIS A 32 11.23 8.11 -4.98
CA HIS A 32 11.94 7.72 -3.76
C HIS A 32 13.35 7.23 -4.07
N SER A 33 14.34 7.72 -3.33
CA SER A 33 15.77 7.49 -3.60
C SER A 33 16.20 6.02 -3.72
N LYS A 34 15.53 5.11 -3.02
CA LYS A 34 15.84 3.66 -3.03
C LYS A 34 14.84 2.80 -3.79
N LEU A 35 13.59 3.24 -3.89
CA LEU A 35 12.48 2.43 -4.40
C LEU A 35 12.09 2.84 -5.82
N GLY A 36 12.65 3.95 -6.32
CA GLY A 36 12.22 4.58 -7.56
C GLY A 36 10.85 5.20 -7.39
N GLU A 37 10.07 5.16 -8.47
CA GLU A 37 8.73 5.72 -8.47
C GLU A 37 7.76 4.90 -7.62
N CYS A 38 7.02 5.59 -6.76
CA CYS A 38 6.06 4.98 -5.86
C CYS A 38 4.98 5.99 -5.46
N LEU A 39 3.99 5.55 -4.68
CA LEU A 39 3.02 6.47 -4.09
C LEU A 39 3.35 6.73 -2.62
N LYS A 40 3.22 7.97 -2.20
CA LYS A 40 3.20 8.37 -0.79
C LYS A 40 1.77 8.36 -0.28
N VAL A 41 1.55 7.77 0.89
CA VAL A 41 0.26 7.77 1.58
C VAL A 41 0.31 8.79 2.71
N ASP A 42 -0.55 9.80 2.63
CA ASP A 42 -0.57 10.91 3.57
C ASP A 42 -1.71 10.82 4.59
N ASN A 43 -1.60 11.60 5.66
CA ASN A 43 -2.61 11.74 6.72
C ASN A 43 -2.97 10.42 7.43
N VAL A 44 -2.03 9.48 7.55
CA VAL A 44 -2.19 8.31 8.42
C VAL A 44 -1.94 8.71 9.87
N GLN A 45 -2.97 8.71 10.71
CA GLN A 45 -2.84 9.10 12.11
C GLN A 45 -1.77 8.26 12.83
N GLY A 46 -0.84 8.95 13.51
CA GLY A 46 0.22 8.30 14.30
C GLY A 46 1.33 7.63 13.49
N ARG A 47 1.31 7.67 12.15
CA ARG A 47 2.36 7.12 11.29
C ARG A 47 2.77 8.08 10.18
N ALA A 48 3.98 7.90 9.67
CA ALA A 48 4.50 8.65 8.54
C ALA A 48 5.40 7.74 7.69
N GLY A 49 5.72 8.18 6.47
CA GLY A 49 6.62 7.46 5.56
C GLY A 49 6.01 6.18 4.99
N ILE A 50 4.69 6.11 4.90
CA ILE A 50 3.99 4.97 4.30
C ILE A 50 4.00 5.14 2.79
N LEU A 51 4.46 4.10 2.10
CA LEU A 51 4.55 4.08 0.66
C LEU A 51 3.73 2.93 0.08
N VAL A 52 3.25 3.12 -1.14
CA VAL A 52 2.81 2.03 -2.02
C VAL A 52 3.95 1.75 -2.99
N HIS A 53 4.65 0.64 -2.83
CA HIS A 53 5.82 0.28 -3.63
C HIS A 53 5.82 -1.19 -4.05
N ALA A 54 6.67 -1.57 -4.99
CA ALA A 54 6.77 -2.95 -5.42
C ALA A 54 7.39 -3.81 -4.30
N ALA A 55 6.70 -4.90 -3.96
CA ALA A 55 7.17 -5.99 -3.09
C ALA A 55 6.32 -7.24 -3.34
N ASN A 56 6.86 -8.42 -3.08
CA ASN A 56 6.17 -9.69 -3.28
C ASN A 56 6.06 -10.53 -1.99
N ASP A 57 6.78 -10.17 -0.93
CA ASP A 57 6.75 -10.77 0.40
C ASP A 57 6.58 -9.67 1.47
N ALA A 58 5.36 -9.55 2.02
CA ALA A 58 5.01 -8.48 2.94
C ALA A 58 5.92 -8.44 4.17
N GLN A 59 6.22 -9.61 4.74
CA GLN A 59 7.00 -9.73 5.97
C GLN A 59 8.46 -9.31 5.80
N LYS A 60 9.03 -9.55 4.61
CA LYS A 60 10.44 -9.25 4.34
C LYS A 60 10.66 -7.84 3.84
N GLU A 61 9.70 -7.28 3.10
CA GLU A 61 9.94 -6.12 2.26
C GLU A 61 9.18 -4.86 2.69
N LEU A 62 7.99 -4.98 3.30
CA LEU A 62 7.09 -3.83 3.44
C LEU A 62 7.34 -2.95 4.65
N ARG A 63 7.67 -3.53 5.81
CA ARG A 63 7.85 -2.76 7.05
C ARG A 63 6.72 -1.73 7.28
N GLY A 64 5.48 -2.16 7.09
CA GLY A 64 4.28 -1.33 7.24
C GLY A 64 3.85 -0.52 6.01
N CYS A 65 4.59 -0.56 4.91
CA CYS A 65 4.14 -0.11 3.59
C CYS A 65 3.10 -1.07 2.99
N ILE A 66 2.63 -0.74 1.78
CA ILE A 66 1.66 -1.53 1.00
C ILE A 66 2.31 -1.88 -0.34
N ALA A 67 2.06 -3.09 -0.84
CA ALA A 67 2.45 -3.44 -2.21
C ALA A 67 1.24 -3.83 -3.07
N PRO A 68 1.06 -3.21 -4.25
CA PRO A 68 0.07 -3.67 -5.21
C PRO A 68 0.58 -4.96 -5.87
N VAL A 69 -0.34 -5.88 -6.18
CA VAL A 69 -0.06 -7.17 -6.83
C VAL A 69 -1.23 -7.52 -7.75
N PHE A 70 -0.97 -8.31 -8.80
CA PHE A 70 -2.04 -8.84 -9.66
C PHE A 70 -2.52 -10.22 -9.25
N SER A 71 -1.69 -11.00 -8.55
CA SER A 71 -2.07 -12.31 -8.02
C SER A 71 -1.50 -12.54 -6.62
N PHE A 72 -2.20 -13.36 -5.85
CA PHE A 72 -1.73 -13.88 -4.56
C PHE A 72 -1.13 -15.27 -4.75
N ASN A 73 -0.09 -15.59 -3.97
CA ASN A 73 0.52 -16.91 -3.95
C ASN A 73 0.85 -17.40 -2.53
N GLY A 74 0.21 -16.83 -1.52
CA GLY A 74 0.29 -17.26 -0.12
C GLY A 74 0.01 -16.12 0.86
N ASP A 75 0.07 -16.42 2.16
CA ASP A 75 -0.13 -15.46 3.23
C ASP A 75 0.85 -14.28 3.14
N GLY A 76 0.32 -13.10 2.83
CA GLY A 76 1.13 -11.89 2.66
C GLY A 76 2.10 -11.96 1.48
N LYS A 77 1.85 -12.84 0.50
CA LYS A 77 2.68 -12.98 -0.69
C LYS A 77 1.87 -12.80 -1.96
N GLY A 78 2.48 -12.14 -2.94
CA GLY A 78 1.87 -11.93 -4.24
C GLY A 78 2.90 -11.87 -5.36
N GLN A 79 2.42 -11.66 -6.57
CA GLN A 79 3.25 -11.59 -7.77
C GLN A 79 2.90 -10.37 -8.63
N TYR A 80 3.83 -10.04 -9.52
CA TYR A 80 3.71 -8.97 -10.50
C TYR A 80 3.60 -7.57 -9.90
N SER A 81 4.18 -7.35 -8.71
CA SER A 81 4.05 -6.06 -8.01
C SER A 81 4.60 -4.86 -8.77
N ARG A 82 5.67 -5.01 -9.54
CA ARG A 82 6.18 -3.94 -10.42
C ARG A 82 5.18 -3.56 -11.52
N LEU A 83 4.60 -4.55 -12.18
CA LEU A 83 3.58 -4.30 -13.21
C LEU A 83 2.32 -3.68 -12.60
N ALA A 84 1.91 -4.16 -11.42
CA ALA A 84 0.77 -3.62 -10.70
C ALA A 84 1.01 -2.17 -10.26
N LEU A 85 2.19 -1.86 -9.72
CA LEU A 85 2.55 -0.50 -9.32
C LEU A 85 2.56 0.46 -10.52
N ASN A 86 3.20 0.07 -11.62
CA ASN A 86 3.23 0.87 -12.84
C ASN A 86 1.81 1.10 -13.37
N TYR A 87 0.99 0.06 -13.41
CA TYR A 87 -0.41 0.20 -13.83
C TYR A 87 -1.17 1.19 -12.95
N VAL A 88 -1.00 1.15 -11.63
CA VAL A 88 -1.61 2.13 -10.72
C VAL A 88 -1.11 3.54 -11.04
N ILE A 89 0.19 3.77 -11.07
CA ILE A 89 0.78 5.10 -11.31
C ILE A 89 0.30 5.69 -12.65
N GLU A 90 0.32 4.92 -13.74
CA GLU A 90 -0.11 5.42 -15.05
C GLU A 90 -1.60 5.78 -15.07
N ASN A 91 -2.45 5.06 -14.33
CA ASN A 91 -3.87 5.43 -14.20
C ASN A 91 -4.04 6.71 -13.37
N LEU A 92 -3.26 6.88 -12.30
CA LEU A 92 -3.30 8.09 -11.48
C LEU A 92 -2.82 9.32 -12.24
N ARG A 93 -1.77 9.23 -13.06
CA ARG A 93 -1.28 10.35 -13.89
C ARG A 93 -2.29 10.85 -14.91
N ARG A 94 -3.21 9.99 -15.34
CA ARG A 94 -4.26 10.33 -16.31
C ARG A 94 -5.47 10.98 -15.65
N SER A 95 -5.51 11.03 -14.32
CA SER A 95 -6.55 11.71 -13.56
C SER A 95 -6.22 13.20 -13.41
N GLU A 96 -7.20 14.06 -13.68
CA GLU A 96 -7.10 15.50 -13.37
C GLU A 96 -7.48 15.80 -11.90
N GLU A 97 -7.96 14.80 -11.17
CA GLU A 97 -8.42 14.91 -9.78
C GLU A 97 -7.35 14.45 -8.78
N VAL A 98 -7.42 15.00 -7.56
CA VAL A 98 -6.69 14.49 -6.39
C VAL A 98 -7.08 13.04 -6.14
N CYS A 99 -6.09 12.17 -6.09
CA CYS A 99 -6.31 10.74 -5.97
C CYS A 99 -6.26 10.26 -4.52
N TYR A 100 -7.08 9.26 -4.24
CA TYR A 100 -7.17 8.66 -2.91
C TYR A 100 -6.98 7.14 -2.94
N LEU A 101 -6.28 6.60 -1.96
CA LEU A 101 -6.19 5.18 -1.68
C LEU A 101 -7.22 4.80 -0.62
N LYS A 102 -8.16 3.94 -0.99
CA LYS A 102 -9.10 3.32 -0.07
C LYS A 102 -8.54 1.99 0.44
N ILE A 103 -8.35 1.89 1.76
CA ILE A 103 -7.87 0.68 2.44
C ILE A 103 -9.05 0.07 3.20
N CYS A 104 -9.38 -1.18 2.87
CA CYS A 104 -10.41 -1.98 3.55
C CYS A 104 -9.92 -3.42 3.63
N SER A 105 -10.07 -4.08 4.78
CA SER A 105 -9.80 -5.51 4.91
C SER A 105 -11.06 -6.32 4.62
N ASN A 106 -10.91 -7.47 3.95
CA ASN A 106 -12.01 -8.41 3.72
C ASN A 106 -12.43 -9.16 5.00
N HIS A 107 -11.69 -9.00 6.09
CA HIS A 107 -11.97 -9.56 7.40
C HIS A 107 -11.90 -8.45 8.43
N ALA A 108 -12.93 -8.34 9.26
CA ALA A 108 -12.95 -7.37 10.35
C ALA A 108 -11.79 -7.66 11.30
N HIS A 109 -10.86 -6.72 11.44
CA HIS A 109 -9.85 -6.73 12.49
C HIS A 109 -10.37 -5.86 13.63
N PRO A 110 -10.72 -6.43 14.81
CA PRO A 110 -11.16 -5.64 15.95
C PRO A 110 -10.09 -4.59 16.28
N GLY A 111 -10.42 -3.31 16.10
CA GLY A 111 -9.52 -2.19 16.37
C GLY A 111 -8.69 -1.65 15.20
N LYS A 112 -8.89 -2.13 13.96
CA LYS A 112 -8.33 -1.52 12.74
C LYS A 112 -9.29 -0.44 12.22
N VAL A 113 -9.43 0.66 12.96
CA VAL A 113 -10.22 1.85 12.61
C VAL A 113 -9.43 3.12 12.87
#